data_AF-A0A8S0Y4L2-F1
#
_entry.id   AF-A0A8S0Y4L2-F1
#
_cell.length_a   1.000
_cell.length_b   1.000
_cell.length_c   1.000
_cell.angle_alpha   90.00
_cell.angle_beta   90.00
_cell.angle_gamma   90.00
#
_symmetry.space_group_name_H-M   'P 1'
#
loop_
_entity.id
_entity.type
_entity.pdbx_description
1 polymer ?
#
loop_
_entity_poly.entity_id
_entity_poly.type
_entity_poly.pdbx_seq_one_letter_code
_entity_poly.pdbx_strand_id
1 'polypeptide(L)'
;MKARSPEEYREQGERLGVLRKELPWQCEKRVLMSIKVEKDMSLFYVSSPKEKQTIADYLNEIAVTCPLLGTVTISDKNFEILEKKALKAIKFALDFRELTNFAHLVIFLTVIQYAKNWTRTEGGGFWAYISEQIGYKYSEPLYGILTQSVKKACEHYNRAFFKEANGDNSYYSTVLAHALAPRKSFFALCDFLLRFYKNNLDCLVYPDDPAIDRMTEVLRDRCKGATIEQDDDIRGNVNGIQAGVRALLTQRPVYMRTFLTGLLRKIDRLLSGDELSKKCMVSGSSRP
;
A
#
# COMPACT_ATOMS: atom_id res chain seq x y z
N MET A 1 -26.77 15.01 -21.83
CA MET A 1 -25.59 14.29 -21.31
C MET A 1 -25.56 12.90 -21.93
N LYS A 2 -24.60 12.58 -22.81
CA LYS A 2 -24.45 11.23 -23.38
C LYS A 2 -23.76 10.34 -22.35
N ALA A 3 -24.40 9.22 -21.99
CA ALA A 3 -23.79 8.18 -21.18
C ALA A 3 -22.65 7.50 -21.97
N ARG A 4 -21.51 7.31 -21.32
CA ARG A 4 -20.36 6.58 -21.90
C ARG A 4 -20.64 5.10 -22.02
N SER A 5 -20.12 4.48 -23.08
CA SER A 5 -20.44 3.09 -23.43
C SER A 5 -19.73 2.09 -22.51
N PRO A 6 -20.29 0.90 -22.28
CA PRO A 6 -19.67 -0.17 -21.50
C PRO A 6 -18.28 -0.62 -22.02
N GLU A 7 -17.97 -0.38 -23.29
CA GLU A 7 -16.68 -0.73 -23.90
C GLU A 7 -15.55 0.21 -23.44
N GLU A 8 -15.85 1.50 -23.21
CA GLU A 8 -14.87 2.47 -22.70
C GLU A 8 -14.42 2.15 -21.27
N TYR A 9 -15.30 1.56 -20.45
CA TYR A 9 -14.95 1.09 -19.10
C TYR A 9 -14.06 -0.15 -19.13
N ARG A 10 -14.20 -0.98 -20.16
CA ARG A 10 -13.44 -2.22 -20.33
C ARG A 10 -12.02 -1.93 -20.84
N GLU A 11 -11.87 -1.00 -21.78
CA GLU A 11 -10.56 -0.48 -22.21
C GLU A 11 -9.83 0.28 -21.09
N GLN A 12 -10.54 1.07 -20.27
CA GLN A 12 -9.94 1.69 -19.08
C GLN A 12 -9.52 0.67 -18.03
N GLY A 13 -10.31 -0.40 -17.84
CA GLY A 13 -9.97 -1.52 -16.95
C GLY A 13 -8.74 -2.30 -17.40
N GLU A 14 -8.56 -2.50 -18.70
CA GLU A 14 -7.38 -3.18 -19.27
C GLU A 14 -6.12 -2.29 -19.24
N ARG A 15 -6.23 -0.97 -19.53
CA ARG A 15 -5.12 -0.01 -19.42
C ARG A 15 -4.64 0.18 -17.98
N LEU A 16 -5.54 0.12 -16.99
CA LEU A 16 -5.19 0.14 -15.57
C LEU A 16 -4.70 -1.23 -15.04
N GLY A 17 -5.06 -2.33 -15.71
CA GLY A 17 -4.52 -3.66 -15.43
C GLY A 17 -3.01 -3.77 -15.72
N VAL A 18 -2.51 -3.01 -16.69
CA VAL A 18 -1.08 -2.89 -17.02
C VAL A 18 -0.29 -2.14 -15.93
N LEU A 19 -0.90 -1.13 -15.31
CA LEU A 19 -0.36 -0.36 -14.17
C LEU A 19 0.03 -1.24 -12.96
N ARG A 20 -0.51 -2.46 -12.88
CA ARG A 20 -0.24 -3.43 -11.81
C ARG A 20 0.98 -4.32 -12.08
N LYS A 21 1.33 -4.55 -13.34
CA LYS A 21 2.41 -5.47 -13.74
C LYS A 21 3.79 -4.81 -13.81
N GLU A 22 3.85 -3.48 -13.89
CA GLU A 22 5.11 -2.73 -14.04
C GLU A 22 5.21 -1.59 -13.03
N LEU A 23 5.48 -1.92 -11.76
CA LEU A 23 5.90 -0.93 -10.76
C LEU A 23 7.42 -1.06 -10.50
N PRO A 24 8.29 -0.43 -11.32
CA PRO A 24 9.72 -0.41 -11.06
C PRO A 24 10.04 0.74 -10.09
N TRP A 25 9.94 0.50 -8.78
CA TRP A 25 10.39 1.43 -7.73
C TRP A 25 11.93 1.57 -7.66
N GLN A 26 12.68 1.12 -8.67
CA GLN A 26 14.15 1.12 -8.61
C GLN A 26 14.81 2.38 -9.19
N CYS A 27 14.12 3.17 -10.02
CA CYS A 27 14.78 4.25 -10.78
C CYS A 27 14.63 5.67 -10.22
N GLU A 28 13.88 5.87 -9.13
CA GLU A 28 13.61 7.22 -8.58
C GLU A 28 14.38 7.52 -7.29
N LYS A 29 15.59 6.96 -7.17
CA LYS A 29 16.44 7.06 -5.96
C LYS A 29 17.04 8.45 -5.70
N ARG A 30 16.98 9.40 -6.65
CA ARG A 30 17.79 10.63 -6.60
C ARG A 30 17.05 11.91 -6.18
N VAL A 31 15.71 11.91 -6.08
CA VAL A 31 14.94 13.15 -5.82
C VAL A 31 14.16 13.12 -4.49
N LEU A 32 14.07 11.98 -3.80
CA LEU A 32 13.37 11.85 -2.50
C LEU A 32 14.26 12.15 -1.27
N MET A 33 15.51 12.61 -1.46
CA MET A 33 16.52 12.67 -0.38
C MET A 33 16.40 13.80 0.66
N SER A 34 15.30 14.57 0.72
CA SER A 34 15.21 15.67 1.70
C SER A 34 13.90 15.82 2.47
N ILE A 35 12.86 15.01 2.21
CA ILE A 35 11.63 15.10 3.01
C ILE A 35 11.74 14.21 4.24
N LYS A 36 11.81 14.85 5.42
CA LYS A 36 11.78 14.17 6.72
C LYS A 36 10.35 13.67 6.99
N VAL A 37 10.07 12.43 6.61
CA VAL A 37 8.82 11.72 6.95
C VAL A 37 8.83 11.22 8.40
N GLU A 38 7.69 10.72 8.86
CA GLU A 38 7.58 10.08 10.18
C GLU A 38 8.58 8.92 10.32
N LYS A 39 9.12 8.72 11.53
CA LYS A 39 10.24 7.78 11.78
C LYS A 39 9.93 6.36 11.33
N ASP A 40 8.71 5.89 11.55
CA ASP A 40 8.22 4.56 11.17
C ASP A 40 7.83 4.44 9.68
N MET A 41 7.98 5.53 8.93
CA MET A 41 7.79 5.61 7.49
C MET A 41 9.10 5.86 6.71
N SER A 42 10.24 5.93 7.42
CA SER A 42 11.54 6.19 6.82
C SER A 42 12.10 4.97 6.07
N LEU A 43 12.83 5.26 4.98
CA LEU A 43 13.56 4.27 4.20
C LEU A 43 14.93 4.05 4.82
N PHE A 44 15.31 2.80 5.10
CA PHE A 44 16.67 2.47 5.48
C PHE A 44 17.42 1.96 4.25
N TYR A 45 18.59 2.57 3.98
CA TYR A 45 19.47 2.09 2.93
C TYR A 45 20.09 0.76 3.34
N VAL A 46 19.95 -0.26 2.49
CA VAL A 46 20.66 -1.54 2.62
C VAL A 46 21.74 -1.58 1.56
N SER A 47 22.98 -1.87 1.98
CA SER A 47 24.13 -2.05 1.11
C SER A 47 23.88 -3.14 0.06
N SER A 48 24.60 -3.04 -1.06
CA SER A 48 24.48 -3.85 -2.28
C SER A 48 24.23 -5.36 -2.07
N PRO A 49 23.45 -6.00 -2.96
CA PRO A 49 22.98 -7.37 -2.80
C PRO A 49 24.15 -8.37 -2.71
N LYS A 50 24.01 -9.34 -1.80
CA LYS A 50 24.95 -10.48 -1.65
C LYS A 50 24.76 -11.47 -2.80
N GLU A 51 25.84 -12.11 -3.27
CA GLU A 51 25.85 -13.07 -4.39
C GLU A 51 24.89 -14.26 -4.26
N LYS A 52 24.43 -14.59 -3.04
CA LYS A 52 23.34 -15.55 -2.79
C LYS A 52 22.35 -14.96 -1.78
N GLN A 53 21.23 -14.45 -2.28
CA GLN A 53 20.16 -13.93 -1.44
C GLN A 53 19.23 -15.08 -1.01
N THR A 54 19.13 -15.35 0.30
CA THR A 54 18.14 -16.30 0.81
C THR A 54 16.75 -15.66 0.82
N ILE A 55 15.69 -16.47 0.91
CA ILE A 55 14.33 -15.92 1.11
C ILE A 55 14.24 -15.08 2.39
N ALA A 56 15.02 -15.40 3.43
CA ALA A 56 15.04 -14.62 4.66
C ALA A 56 15.68 -13.24 4.43
N ASP A 57 16.78 -13.18 3.68
CA ASP A 57 17.41 -11.91 3.30
C ASP A 57 16.45 -11.03 2.48
N TYR A 58 15.75 -11.64 1.51
CA TYR A 58 14.75 -10.94 0.70
C TYR A 58 13.60 -10.35 1.53
N LEU A 59 13.04 -11.13 2.47
CA LEU A 59 11.93 -10.65 3.31
C LEU A 59 12.38 -9.59 4.31
N ASN A 60 13.60 -9.72 4.86
CA ASN A 60 14.19 -8.68 5.70
C ASN A 60 14.46 -7.40 4.91
N GLU A 61 14.92 -7.51 3.66
CA GLU A 61 15.10 -6.35 2.78
C GLU A 61 13.79 -5.59 2.61
N ILE A 62 12.69 -6.29 2.26
CA ILE A 62 11.35 -5.67 2.20
C ILE A 62 11.03 -4.94 3.52
N ALA A 63 11.29 -5.61 4.64
CA ALA A 63 10.98 -5.07 5.96
C ALA A 63 11.79 -3.82 6.31
N VAL A 64 12.95 -3.56 5.72
CA VAL A 64 13.79 -2.38 6.00
C VAL A 64 13.72 -1.30 4.91
N THR A 65 13.42 -1.67 3.67
CA THR A 65 13.34 -0.73 2.55
C THR A 65 11.93 -0.23 2.25
N CYS A 66 10.88 -0.90 2.74
CA CYS A 66 9.50 -0.55 2.38
C CYS A 66 8.72 -0.03 3.60
N PRO A 67 8.33 1.26 3.62
CA PRO A 67 7.51 1.83 4.70
C PRO A 67 6.18 1.11 4.82
N LEU A 68 5.57 0.83 3.66
CA LEU A 68 4.37 0.00 3.53
C LEU A 68 4.77 -1.33 2.91
N LEU A 69 4.90 -2.35 3.75
CA LEU A 69 5.32 -3.70 3.36
C LEU A 69 4.57 -4.33 2.16
N GLY A 70 3.29 -4.00 1.95
CA GLY A 70 2.51 -4.51 0.82
C GLY A 70 2.75 -3.79 -0.50
N THR A 71 3.60 -2.76 -0.56
CA THR A 71 3.97 -2.09 -1.83
C THR A 71 4.86 -2.95 -2.72
N VAL A 72 5.49 -3.98 -2.16
CA VAL A 72 6.26 -4.96 -2.93
C VAL A 72 5.35 -6.06 -3.46
N THR A 73 5.59 -6.45 -4.71
CA THR A 73 4.95 -7.61 -5.34
C THR A 73 5.80 -8.84 -5.07
N ILE A 74 5.33 -9.70 -4.17
CA ILE A 74 5.93 -11.02 -3.95
C ILE A 74 5.38 -11.96 -5.03
N SER A 75 6.27 -12.52 -5.86
CA SER A 75 5.91 -13.51 -6.87
C SER A 75 5.26 -14.75 -6.25
N ASP A 76 4.36 -15.41 -6.97
CA ASP A 76 3.63 -16.60 -6.48
C ASP A 76 4.57 -17.67 -5.89
N LYS A 77 5.66 -18.00 -6.59
CA LYS A 77 6.69 -18.94 -6.10
C LYS A 77 7.27 -18.57 -4.73
N ASN A 78 7.61 -17.29 -4.54
CA ASN A 78 8.13 -16.79 -3.26
C ASN A 78 7.03 -16.71 -2.20
N PHE A 79 5.80 -16.45 -2.62
CA PHE A 79 4.65 -16.42 -1.73
C PHE A 79 4.33 -17.82 -1.18
N GLU A 80 4.39 -18.88 -1.99
CA GLU A 80 4.22 -20.26 -1.52
C GLU A 80 5.26 -20.64 -0.44
N ILE A 81 6.52 -20.19 -0.61
CA ILE A 81 7.59 -20.44 0.37
C ILE A 81 7.32 -19.65 1.67
N LEU A 82 6.93 -18.39 1.53
CA LEU A 82 6.56 -17.52 2.65
C LEU A 82 5.37 -18.09 3.44
N GLU A 83 4.32 -18.50 2.72
CA GLU A 83 3.11 -19.06 3.30
C GLU A 83 3.43 -20.35 4.07
N LYS A 84 4.16 -21.30 3.46
CA LYS A 84 4.58 -22.54 4.16
C LYS A 84 5.37 -22.24 5.45
N LYS A 85 6.18 -21.19 5.47
CA LYS A 85 6.88 -20.75 6.68
C LYS A 85 5.93 -20.13 7.71
N ALA A 86 4.97 -19.31 7.28
CA ALA A 86 3.97 -18.71 8.15
C ALA A 86 3.09 -19.78 8.81
N LEU A 87 2.61 -20.76 8.05
CA LEU A 87 1.79 -21.86 8.59
C LEU A 87 2.56 -22.70 9.63
N LYS A 88 3.84 -22.98 9.37
CA LYS A 88 4.70 -23.65 10.37
C LYS A 88 4.87 -22.82 11.64
N ALA A 89 5.06 -21.51 11.52
CA ALA A 89 5.16 -20.61 12.66
C ALA A 89 3.84 -20.53 13.45
N ILE A 90 2.70 -20.42 12.77
CA ILE A 90 1.38 -20.41 13.41
C ILE A 90 1.15 -21.71 14.17
N LYS A 91 1.44 -22.87 13.56
CA LYS A 91 1.36 -24.16 14.25
C LYS A 91 2.24 -24.20 15.51
N PHE A 92 3.49 -23.74 15.40
CA PHE A 92 4.43 -23.68 16.52
C PHE A 92 3.91 -22.79 17.66
N ALA A 93 3.28 -21.65 17.34
CA ALA A 93 2.68 -20.74 18.32
C ALA A 93 1.39 -21.30 18.96
N LEU A 94 0.58 -22.04 18.19
CA LEU A 94 -0.59 -22.74 18.73
C LEU A 94 -0.19 -23.83 19.73
N ASP A 95 1.00 -24.41 19.59
CA ASP A 95 1.62 -25.30 20.58
C ASP A 95 2.25 -24.52 21.78
N PHE A 96 1.82 -23.29 22.01
CA PHE A 96 2.26 -22.37 23.09
C PHE A 96 3.76 -22.03 23.11
N ARG A 97 4.40 -22.03 21.93
CA ARG A 97 5.82 -21.69 21.82
C ARG A 97 6.02 -20.25 21.36
N GLU A 98 7.07 -19.62 21.88
CA GLU A 98 7.40 -18.25 21.49
C GLU A 98 7.92 -18.17 20.05
N LEU A 99 7.51 -17.11 19.36
CA LEU A 99 7.92 -16.82 18.00
C LEU A 99 9.09 -15.84 17.97
N THR A 100 9.98 -16.03 17.00
CA THR A 100 11.03 -15.06 16.71
C THR A 100 10.46 -13.84 15.99
N ASN A 101 11.16 -12.70 16.04
CA ASN A 101 10.75 -11.49 15.29
C ASN A 101 10.62 -11.75 13.78
N PHE A 102 11.47 -12.62 13.23
CA PHE A 102 11.36 -13.04 11.83
C PHE A 102 10.10 -13.87 11.58
N ALA A 103 9.73 -14.79 12.48
CA ALA A 103 8.48 -15.54 12.35
C ALA A 103 7.24 -14.61 12.39
N HIS A 104 7.25 -13.60 13.27
CA HIS A 104 6.21 -12.56 13.29
C HIS A 104 6.14 -11.78 11.96
N LEU A 105 7.29 -11.38 11.38
CA LEU A 105 7.34 -10.74 10.07
C LEU A 105 6.76 -11.63 8.97
N VAL A 106 7.13 -12.91 8.95
CA VAL A 106 6.65 -13.88 7.95
C VAL A 106 5.14 -14.02 8.04
N ILE A 107 4.58 -14.15 9.25
CA ILE A 107 3.11 -14.18 9.44
C ILE A 107 2.48 -12.87 8.95
N PHE A 108 3.04 -11.72 9.31
CA PHE A 108 2.48 -10.42 8.94
C PHE A 108 2.50 -10.20 7.42
N LEU A 109 3.58 -10.53 6.73
CA LEU A 109 3.67 -10.44 5.26
C LEU A 109 2.66 -11.36 4.57
N THR A 110 2.42 -12.56 5.10
CA THR A 110 1.37 -13.47 4.62
C THR A 110 -0.02 -12.86 4.79
N VAL A 111 -0.31 -12.29 5.96
CA VAL A 111 -1.58 -11.60 6.24
C VAL A 111 -1.78 -10.41 5.29
N ILE A 112 -0.73 -9.62 5.03
CA ILE A 112 -0.77 -8.50 4.07
C ILE A 112 -1.10 -8.99 2.67
N GLN A 113 -0.49 -10.08 2.22
CA GLN A 113 -0.76 -10.65 0.90
C GLN A 113 -2.21 -11.09 0.74
N TYR A 114 -2.78 -11.74 1.76
CA TYR A 114 -4.21 -12.07 1.77
C TYR A 114 -5.10 -10.83 1.82
N ALA A 115 -4.74 -9.84 2.63
CA ALA A 115 -5.49 -8.59 2.74
C ALA A 115 -5.62 -7.82 1.42
N LYS A 116 -4.67 -7.95 0.47
CA LYS A 116 -4.78 -7.33 -0.87
C LYS A 116 -5.98 -7.80 -1.68
N ASN A 117 -6.51 -8.98 -1.36
CA ASN A 117 -7.69 -9.57 -2.00
C ASN A 117 -8.94 -9.51 -1.10
N TRP A 118 -8.81 -8.97 0.11
CA TRP A 118 -9.94 -8.75 0.99
C TRP A 118 -10.96 -7.84 0.31
N THR A 119 -12.16 -8.38 0.15
CA THR A 119 -13.36 -7.63 -0.19
C THR A 119 -14.31 -7.81 0.97
N ARG A 120 -14.98 -6.73 1.38
CA ARG A 120 -16.02 -6.80 2.41
C ARG A 120 -17.19 -7.63 1.87
N THR A 121 -17.11 -8.95 2.00
CA THR A 121 -18.14 -9.93 1.62
C THR A 121 -18.93 -10.34 2.85
N GLU A 122 -20.15 -10.81 2.62
CA GLU A 122 -21.07 -11.24 3.67
C GLU A 122 -20.55 -12.53 4.33
N GLY A 123 -20.24 -12.45 5.64
CA GLY A 123 -19.84 -13.58 6.48
C GLY A 123 -18.46 -13.44 7.15
N GLY A 124 -18.40 -13.58 8.48
CA GLY A 124 -17.18 -13.80 9.28
C GLY A 124 -16.29 -12.59 9.61
N GLY A 125 -16.29 -11.55 8.78
CA GLY A 125 -15.42 -10.38 8.97
C GLY A 125 -13.95 -10.64 8.61
N PHE A 126 -13.11 -9.61 8.70
CA PHE A 126 -11.74 -9.62 8.17
C PHE A 126 -10.87 -10.76 8.73
N TRP A 127 -10.89 -10.96 10.05
CA TRP A 127 -10.04 -11.98 10.68
C TRP A 127 -10.52 -13.39 10.42
N ALA A 128 -11.83 -13.61 10.24
CA ALA A 128 -12.32 -14.91 9.80
C ALA A 128 -11.88 -15.21 8.36
N TYR A 129 -11.94 -14.23 7.46
CA TYR A 129 -11.38 -14.37 6.12
C TYR A 129 -9.90 -14.70 6.15
N ILE A 130 -9.09 -13.94 6.89
CA ILE A 130 -7.66 -14.24 7.01
C ILE A 130 -7.44 -15.66 7.54
N SER A 131 -8.21 -16.09 8.54
CA SER A 131 -8.14 -17.46 9.10
C SER A 131 -8.45 -18.51 8.03
N GLU A 132 -9.51 -18.31 7.24
CA GLU A 132 -9.89 -19.20 6.14
C GLU A 132 -8.79 -19.29 5.07
N GLN A 133 -8.22 -18.15 4.68
CA GLN A 133 -7.14 -18.12 3.67
C GLN A 133 -5.90 -18.90 4.11
N ILE A 134 -5.58 -18.92 5.40
CA ILE A 134 -4.45 -19.71 5.95
C ILE A 134 -4.84 -21.16 6.28
N GLY A 135 -6.07 -21.59 6.00
CA GLY A 135 -6.55 -22.95 6.24
C GLY A 135 -6.94 -23.27 7.68
N TYR A 136 -7.29 -22.26 8.48
CA TYR A 136 -7.74 -22.43 9.87
C TYR A 136 -9.16 -21.91 10.08
N LYS A 137 -9.89 -22.52 11.03
CA LYS A 137 -11.12 -21.92 11.56
C LYS A 137 -10.76 -20.73 12.45
N TYR A 138 -11.55 -19.65 12.36
CA TYR A 138 -11.41 -18.52 13.29
C TYR A 138 -11.49 -19.00 14.74
N SER A 139 -10.55 -18.54 15.56
CA SER A 139 -10.50 -18.79 17.00
C SER A 139 -9.71 -17.67 17.69
N GLU A 140 -10.01 -17.44 18.97
CA GLU A 140 -9.31 -16.43 19.78
C GLU A 140 -7.79 -16.64 19.87
N PRO A 141 -7.26 -17.88 20.05
CA PRO A 141 -5.82 -18.10 20.03
C PRO A 141 -5.16 -17.70 18.70
N LEU A 142 -5.80 -18.06 17.58
CA LEU A 142 -5.30 -17.69 16.26
C LEU A 142 -5.34 -16.17 16.06
N TYR A 143 -6.45 -15.52 16.43
CA TYR A 143 -6.57 -14.06 16.40
C TYR A 143 -5.45 -13.39 17.21
N GLY A 144 -5.16 -13.89 18.41
CA GLY A 144 -4.04 -13.45 19.25
C GLY A 144 -2.69 -13.58 18.54
N ILE A 145 -2.40 -14.73 17.92
CA ILE A 145 -1.15 -14.97 17.18
C ILE A 145 -1.00 -13.99 16.00
N LEU A 146 -2.07 -13.81 15.22
CA LEU A 146 -2.07 -12.92 14.06
C LEU A 146 -1.84 -11.48 14.47
N THR A 147 -2.60 -10.97 15.44
CA THR A 147 -2.51 -9.57 15.90
C THR A 147 -1.20 -9.29 16.64
N GLN A 148 -0.70 -10.22 17.45
CA GLN A 148 0.61 -10.13 18.07
C GLN A 148 1.72 -10.07 17.01
N SER A 149 1.61 -10.86 15.94
CA SER A 149 2.56 -10.83 14.84
C SER A 149 2.58 -9.50 14.09
N VAL A 150 1.41 -8.88 13.86
CA VAL A 150 1.33 -7.51 13.33
C VAL A 150 2.10 -6.54 14.24
N LYS A 151 1.79 -6.53 15.54
CA LYS A 151 2.41 -5.61 16.50
C LYS A 151 3.92 -5.80 16.59
N LYS A 152 4.38 -7.03 16.85
CA LYS A 152 5.80 -7.35 17.03
C LYS A 152 6.61 -7.07 15.77
N ALA A 153 6.07 -7.35 14.59
CA ALA A 153 6.74 -7.01 13.34
C ALA A 153 6.84 -5.49 13.16
N CYS A 154 5.75 -4.74 13.40
CA CYS A 154 5.81 -3.28 13.28
C CYS A 154 6.78 -2.63 14.26
N GLU A 155 6.78 -3.08 15.53
CA GLU A 155 7.70 -2.58 16.55
C GLU A 155 9.16 -2.90 16.21
N HIS A 156 9.45 -4.15 15.83
CA HIS A 156 10.84 -4.59 15.58
C HIS A 156 11.44 -3.95 14.33
N TYR A 157 10.68 -3.88 13.23
CA TYR A 157 11.16 -3.32 11.96
C TYR A 157 10.87 -1.82 11.81
N ASN A 158 10.39 -1.17 12.88
CA ASN A 158 10.03 0.24 12.90
C ASN A 158 9.12 0.61 11.71
N ARG A 159 7.94 -0.03 11.67
CA ARG A 159 6.91 0.16 10.64
C ARG A 159 5.63 0.71 11.25
N ALA A 160 4.84 1.38 10.41
CA ALA A 160 3.59 1.99 10.83
C ALA A 160 2.69 1.01 11.59
N PHE A 161 2.27 1.45 12.77
CA PHE A 161 1.30 0.76 13.59
C PHE A 161 0.29 1.79 14.09
N PHE A 162 -0.98 1.54 13.80
CA PHE A 162 -2.03 2.53 14.00
C PHE A 162 -2.81 2.23 15.26
N LYS A 163 -3.28 3.30 15.90
CA LYS A 163 -4.17 3.24 17.05
C LYS A 163 -5.52 3.86 16.73
N GLU A 164 -6.56 3.37 17.39
CA GLU A 164 -7.88 3.98 17.40
C GLU A 164 -7.87 5.25 18.26
N ALA A 165 -8.93 6.06 18.17
CA ALA A 165 -9.04 7.32 18.91
C ALA A 165 -9.01 7.12 20.45
N ASN A 166 -9.47 5.98 20.93
CA ASN A 166 -9.45 5.60 22.35
C ASN A 166 -8.07 5.08 22.82
N GLY A 167 -7.07 5.00 21.94
CA GLY A 167 -5.73 4.51 22.23
C GLY A 167 -5.52 3.01 22.00
N ASP A 168 -6.57 2.25 21.66
CA ASP A 168 -6.48 0.82 21.37
C ASP A 168 -5.73 0.55 20.06
N ASN A 169 -5.20 -0.66 19.93
CA ASN A 169 -4.49 -1.08 18.73
C ASN A 169 -5.46 -1.28 17.56
N SER A 170 -5.24 -0.56 16.46
CA SER A 170 -6.02 -0.73 15.23
C SER A 170 -5.36 -1.76 14.31
N TYR A 171 -5.44 -3.04 14.67
CA TYR A 171 -4.82 -4.11 13.88
C TYR A 171 -5.39 -4.18 12.46
N TYR A 172 -6.71 -4.03 12.32
CA TYR A 172 -7.38 -4.03 11.03
C TYR A 172 -6.88 -2.91 10.11
N SER A 173 -6.87 -1.66 10.60
CA SER A 173 -6.38 -0.52 9.82
C SER A 173 -4.90 -0.65 9.51
N THR A 174 -4.10 -1.20 10.44
CA THR A 174 -2.67 -1.45 10.23
C THR A 174 -2.43 -2.42 9.08
N VAL A 175 -3.08 -3.58 9.07
CA VAL A 175 -2.92 -4.53 7.96
C VAL A 175 -3.38 -3.91 6.64
N LEU A 176 -4.53 -3.24 6.62
CA LEU A 176 -5.07 -2.64 5.39
C LEU A 176 -4.20 -1.48 4.87
N ALA A 177 -3.62 -0.67 5.74
CA ALA A 177 -2.69 0.38 5.37
C ALA A 177 -1.45 -0.20 4.69
N HIS A 178 -0.84 -1.22 5.32
CA HIS A 178 0.31 -1.92 4.77
C HIS A 178 0.00 -2.60 3.43
N ALA A 179 -1.20 -3.15 3.26
CA ALA A 179 -1.63 -3.81 2.04
C ALA A 179 -2.13 -2.85 0.95
N LEU A 180 -2.31 -1.56 1.24
CA LEU A 180 -3.07 -0.60 0.41
C LEU A 180 -4.43 -1.18 0.00
N ALA A 181 -5.10 -1.81 0.95
CA ALA A 181 -6.29 -2.61 0.76
C ALA A 181 -7.53 -1.95 1.41
N PRO A 182 -8.74 -2.33 0.97
CA PRO A 182 -9.01 -3.13 -0.23
C PRO A 182 -8.71 -2.35 -1.51
N ARG A 183 -8.53 -3.05 -2.64
CA ARG A 183 -8.20 -2.42 -3.94
C ARG A 183 -9.16 -1.30 -4.33
N LYS A 184 -10.46 -1.47 -4.06
CA LYS A 184 -11.49 -0.45 -4.32
C LYS A 184 -11.18 0.87 -3.61
N SER A 185 -10.62 0.82 -2.40
CA SER A 185 -10.20 2.01 -1.66
C SER A 185 -9.03 2.72 -2.33
N PHE A 186 -8.04 1.98 -2.81
CA PHE A 186 -6.89 2.56 -3.50
C PHE A 186 -7.28 3.14 -4.86
N PHE A 187 -8.19 2.50 -5.58
CA PHE A 187 -8.73 3.05 -6.83
C PHE A 187 -9.55 4.32 -6.61
N ALA A 188 -10.34 4.39 -5.54
CA ALA A 188 -11.03 5.63 -5.18
C ALA A 188 -10.05 6.79 -4.93
N LEU A 189 -8.91 6.50 -4.28
CA LEU A 189 -7.84 7.49 -4.12
C LEU A 189 -7.23 7.91 -5.46
N CYS A 190 -6.97 6.95 -6.37
CA CYS A 190 -6.42 7.27 -7.70
C CYS A 190 -7.38 8.11 -8.55
N ASP A 191 -8.68 7.80 -8.54
CA ASP A 191 -9.71 8.60 -9.24
C ASP A 191 -9.78 10.02 -8.68
N PHE A 192 -9.70 10.17 -7.36
CA PHE A 192 -9.59 11.48 -6.73
C PHE A 192 -8.34 12.24 -7.22
N LEU A 193 -7.17 11.62 -7.18
CA LEU A 193 -5.91 12.25 -7.61
C LEU A 193 -5.93 12.65 -9.08
N LEU A 194 -6.53 11.83 -9.95
CA LEU A 194 -6.65 12.15 -11.37
C LEU A 194 -7.54 13.39 -11.61
N ARG A 195 -8.64 13.53 -10.86
CA ARG A 195 -9.49 14.72 -10.94
C ARG A 195 -8.78 15.95 -10.39
N PHE A 196 -8.08 15.80 -9.26
CA PHE A 196 -7.27 16.87 -8.69
C PHE A 196 -6.20 17.36 -9.67
N TYR A 197 -5.43 16.43 -10.25
CA TYR A 197 -4.44 16.70 -11.29
C TYR A 197 -4.98 17.55 -12.46
N LYS A 198 -6.18 17.21 -12.96
CA LYS A 198 -6.80 17.93 -14.08
C LYS A 198 -7.36 19.29 -13.70
N ASN A 199 -7.96 19.40 -12.52
CA ASN A 199 -8.76 20.56 -12.15
C ASN A 199 -7.99 21.59 -11.33
N ASN A 200 -6.87 21.21 -10.70
CA ASN A 200 -6.14 22.05 -9.76
C ASN A 200 -4.67 22.25 -10.14
N LEU A 201 -4.09 21.36 -10.95
CA LEU A 201 -2.67 21.40 -11.30
C LEU A 201 -2.42 21.67 -12.80
N ASP A 202 -3.45 22.01 -13.56
CA ASP A 202 -3.37 22.25 -15.01
C ASP A 202 -2.60 21.16 -15.79
N CYS A 203 -2.71 19.91 -15.34
CA CYS A 203 -2.00 18.76 -15.87
C CYS A 203 -0.45 18.88 -15.82
N LEU A 204 0.11 19.52 -14.78
CA LEU A 204 1.54 19.59 -14.52
C LEU A 204 1.82 19.44 -13.02
N VAL A 205 2.80 18.60 -12.63
CA VAL A 205 3.06 18.35 -11.20
C VAL A 205 4.37 18.97 -10.74
N TYR A 206 4.27 20.02 -9.93
CA TYR A 206 5.38 20.58 -9.17
C TYR A 206 5.36 20.05 -7.72
N PRO A 207 6.41 19.37 -7.23
CA PRO A 207 6.40 18.76 -5.88
C PRO A 207 6.18 19.73 -4.71
N ASP A 208 6.47 21.01 -4.91
CA ASP A 208 6.35 22.06 -3.90
C ASP A 208 5.13 22.96 -4.16
N ASP A 209 4.19 22.50 -4.99
CA ASP A 209 2.94 23.20 -5.27
C ASP A 209 2.07 23.27 -3.99
N PRO A 210 1.69 24.48 -3.51
CA PRO A 210 0.83 24.65 -2.34
C PRO A 210 -0.52 23.93 -2.45
N ALA A 211 -1.02 23.70 -3.66
CA ALA A 211 -2.27 22.97 -3.88
C ALA A 211 -2.17 21.51 -3.38
N ILE A 212 -0.98 20.88 -3.46
CA ILE A 212 -0.76 19.51 -2.98
C ILE A 212 -0.83 19.44 -1.45
N ASP A 213 -0.28 20.45 -0.77
CA ASP A 213 -0.35 20.56 0.68
C ASP A 213 -1.82 20.75 1.12
N ARG A 214 -2.53 21.67 0.48
CA ARG A 214 -3.97 21.91 0.73
C ARG A 214 -4.81 20.65 0.46
N MET A 215 -4.55 19.93 -0.63
CA MET A 215 -5.21 18.65 -0.93
C MET A 215 -5.00 17.62 0.18
N THR A 216 -3.77 17.50 0.69
CA THR A 216 -3.44 16.53 1.73
C THR A 216 -4.16 16.86 3.04
N GLU A 217 -4.24 18.14 3.41
CA GLU A 217 -4.97 18.62 4.58
C GLU A 217 -6.48 18.37 4.47
N VAL A 218 -7.08 18.73 3.33
CA VAL A 218 -8.51 18.50 3.08
C VAL A 218 -8.85 17.00 3.15
N LEU A 219 -8.04 16.14 2.54
CA LEU A 219 -8.23 14.69 2.61
C LEU A 219 -8.12 14.16 4.04
N ARG A 220 -7.12 14.61 4.80
CA ARG A 220 -6.94 14.26 6.22
C ARG A 220 -8.15 14.64 7.05
N ASP A 221 -8.65 15.85 6.87
CA ASP A 221 -9.71 16.39 7.73
C ASP A 221 -11.07 15.77 7.39
N ARG A 222 -11.36 15.54 6.09
CA ARG A 222 -12.50 14.71 5.67
C ARG A 222 -12.41 13.28 6.24
N CYS A 223 -11.20 12.72 6.30
CA CYS A 223 -10.96 11.41 6.92
C CYS A 223 -11.15 11.39 8.45
N LYS A 224 -11.01 12.54 9.12
CA LYS A 224 -11.36 12.73 10.55
C LYS A 224 -12.85 12.98 10.79
N GLY A 225 -13.64 13.13 9.73
CA GLY A 225 -15.08 13.41 9.81
C GLY A 225 -15.43 14.90 9.88
N ALA A 226 -14.50 15.79 9.52
CA ALA A 226 -14.81 17.21 9.39
C ALA A 226 -15.78 17.43 8.22
N THR A 227 -16.92 18.07 8.50
CA THR A 227 -17.83 18.60 7.48
C THR A 227 -17.23 19.90 6.95
N ILE A 228 -16.15 19.78 6.17
CA ILE A 228 -15.60 20.93 5.45
C ILE A 228 -16.63 21.26 4.38
N GLU A 229 -17.23 22.47 4.43
CA GLU A 229 -17.94 23.05 3.27
C GLU A 229 -17.10 22.71 2.05
N GLN A 230 -17.69 22.07 1.03
CA GLN A 230 -16.90 21.51 -0.08
C GLN A 230 -15.91 22.56 -0.54
N ASP A 231 -14.63 22.38 -0.18
CA ASP A 231 -13.58 23.28 -0.68
C ASP A 231 -13.74 23.26 -2.19
N ASP A 232 -14.21 24.38 -2.74
CA ASP A 232 -14.73 24.45 -4.09
C ASP A 232 -13.64 24.09 -5.10
N ASP A 233 -12.37 24.28 -4.70
CA ASP A 233 -11.17 23.94 -5.45
C ASP A 233 -10.89 22.42 -5.38
N ILE A 234 -11.06 21.79 -4.21
CA ILE A 234 -10.77 20.36 -3.97
C ILE A 234 -12.05 19.54 -3.85
N ARG A 235 -12.73 19.38 -4.99
CA ARG A 235 -13.97 18.58 -5.11
C ARG A 235 -13.68 17.08 -5.14
N GLY A 236 -14.30 16.32 -4.24
CA GLY A 236 -14.23 14.86 -4.25
C GLY A 236 -14.60 14.21 -2.93
N ASN A 237 -15.39 13.15 -2.98
CA ASN A 237 -15.85 12.45 -1.79
C ASN A 237 -14.81 11.39 -1.33
N VAL A 238 -14.51 11.35 -0.03
CA VAL A 238 -13.65 10.33 0.59
C VAL A 238 -14.40 9.07 1.02
N ASN A 239 -15.70 8.93 0.72
CA ASN A 239 -16.50 7.75 1.08
C ASN A 239 -15.94 6.44 0.51
N GLY A 240 -15.18 6.50 -0.60
CA GLY A 240 -14.46 5.35 -1.15
C GLY A 240 -13.18 5.00 -0.40
N ILE A 241 -12.61 5.92 0.39
CA ILE A 241 -11.37 5.75 1.15
C ILE A 241 -11.68 5.01 2.46
N GLN A 242 -11.15 3.80 2.58
CA GLN A 242 -11.38 2.88 3.70
C GLN A 242 -10.27 2.95 4.76
N ALA A 243 -10.43 2.16 5.82
CA ALA A 243 -9.69 2.22 7.08
C ALA A 243 -8.16 2.33 6.92
N GLY A 244 -7.54 1.55 6.04
CA GLY A 244 -6.08 1.58 5.86
C GLY A 244 -5.55 2.92 5.33
N VAL A 245 -6.06 3.37 4.19
CA VAL A 245 -5.68 4.67 3.61
C VAL A 245 -6.12 5.84 4.49
N ARG A 246 -7.30 5.72 5.14
CA ARG A 246 -7.78 6.69 6.11
C ARG A 246 -6.81 6.84 7.28
N ALA A 247 -6.32 5.73 7.86
CA ALA A 247 -5.37 5.76 8.96
C ALA A 247 -4.02 6.39 8.56
N LEU A 248 -3.56 6.13 7.33
CA LEU A 248 -2.38 6.79 6.80
C LEU A 248 -2.56 8.31 6.68
N LEU A 249 -3.68 8.77 6.11
CA LEU A 249 -3.97 10.21 5.97
C LEU A 249 -4.05 10.92 7.32
N THR A 250 -4.63 10.26 8.33
CA THR A 250 -4.87 10.90 9.64
C THR A 250 -3.68 10.83 10.58
N GLN A 251 -2.91 9.74 10.57
CA GLN A 251 -1.84 9.52 11.54
C GLN A 251 -0.43 9.65 10.94
N ARG A 252 -0.26 9.55 9.62
CA ARG A 252 1.02 9.73 8.92
C ARG A 252 0.91 10.74 7.75
N PRO A 253 0.45 11.98 8.03
CA PRO A 253 0.16 12.97 6.99
C PRO A 253 1.39 13.42 6.19
N VAL A 254 2.60 13.43 6.79
CA VAL A 254 3.82 13.89 6.11
C VAL A 254 4.27 12.85 5.08
N TYR A 255 4.26 11.58 5.47
CA TYR A 255 4.43 10.48 4.51
C TYR A 255 3.36 10.53 3.43
N MET A 256 2.08 10.73 3.79
CA MET A 256 1.01 10.74 2.80
C MET A 256 1.14 11.88 1.80
N ARG A 257 1.54 13.09 2.22
CA ARG A 257 1.86 14.19 1.29
C ARG A 257 2.88 13.75 0.25
N THR A 258 3.96 13.12 0.70
CA THR A 258 5.02 12.58 -0.18
C THR A 258 4.52 11.47 -1.10
N PHE A 259 3.74 10.53 -0.55
CA PHE A 259 3.17 9.40 -1.28
C PHE A 259 2.21 9.86 -2.38
N LEU A 260 1.29 10.77 -2.07
CA LEU A 260 0.33 11.32 -3.02
C LEU A 260 1.03 12.14 -4.11
N THR A 261 2.05 12.94 -3.76
CA THR A 261 2.89 13.64 -4.74
C THR A 261 3.54 12.66 -5.71
N GLY A 262 4.09 11.54 -5.19
CA GLY A 262 4.67 10.49 -6.02
C GLY A 262 3.65 9.83 -6.97
N LEU A 263 2.41 9.64 -6.51
CA LEU A 263 1.33 9.14 -7.37
C LEU A 263 0.92 10.16 -8.44
N LEU A 264 0.82 11.44 -8.11
CA LEU A 264 0.52 12.50 -9.07
C LEU A 264 1.60 12.59 -10.16
N ARG A 265 2.88 12.53 -9.80
CA ARG A 265 3.99 12.48 -10.78
C ARG A 265 3.94 11.27 -11.70
N LYS A 266 3.48 10.12 -11.19
CA LYS A 266 3.25 8.93 -12.03
C LYS A 266 2.09 9.15 -12.99
N ILE A 267 0.99 9.75 -12.53
CA ILE A 267 -0.15 10.11 -13.39
C ILE A 267 0.30 11.05 -14.51
N ASP A 268 1.05 12.10 -14.17
CA ASP A 268 1.63 13.05 -15.13
C ASP A 268 2.47 12.33 -16.19
N ARG A 269 3.49 11.56 -15.80
CA ARG A 269 4.33 10.79 -16.74
C ARG A 269 3.54 9.84 -17.66
N LEU A 270 2.50 9.20 -17.12
CA LEU A 270 1.66 8.29 -17.90
C LEU A 270 0.81 9.03 -18.94
N LEU A 271 0.32 10.23 -18.61
CA LEU A 271 -0.53 11.03 -19.49
C LEU A 271 0.26 11.89 -20.47
N SER A 272 1.45 12.34 -20.08
CA SER A 272 2.40 13.11 -20.90
C SER A 272 3.14 12.23 -21.92
N GLY A 273 2.97 10.89 -21.87
CA GLY A 273 3.51 9.96 -22.87
C GLY A 273 4.96 9.51 -22.63
N ASP A 274 5.62 10.03 -21.59
CA ASP A 274 7.02 9.75 -21.24
C ASP A 274 7.29 8.28 -20.87
N GLU A 275 6.29 7.58 -20.34
CA GLU A 275 6.38 6.14 -20.02
C GLU A 275 6.19 5.25 -21.27
N LEU A 276 5.40 5.72 -22.26
CA LEU A 276 5.14 4.97 -23.50
C LEU A 276 6.28 5.11 -24.52
N SER A 277 7.00 6.23 -24.52
CA SER A 277 8.15 6.45 -25.42
C SER A 277 9.36 5.57 -25.06
N LYS A 278 9.60 5.33 -23.76
CA LYS A 278 10.70 4.47 -23.29
C LYS A 278 10.54 3.00 -23.66
N LYS A 279 9.30 2.55 -23.87
CA LYS A 279 9.01 1.17 -24.30
C LYS A 279 9.19 0.97 -25.80
N CYS A 280 9.04 2.03 -26.61
CA CYS A 280 9.27 1.97 -28.05
C CYS A 280 10.75 2.04 -28.45
N MET A 281 11.63 2.57 -27.60
CA MET A 281 13.07 2.65 -27.91
C MET A 281 13.87 1.39 -27.57
N VAL A 282 13.27 0.38 -26.92
CA VAL A 282 13.96 -0.91 -26.60
C VAL A 282 13.68 -1.99 -27.65
N SER A 283 12.78 -1.77 -28.62
CA SER A 283 12.49 -2.71 -29.71
C SER A 283 13.01 -2.27 -31.10
N GLY A 284 13.82 -1.20 -31.17
CA GLY A 284 14.21 -0.58 -32.44
C GLY A 284 15.71 -0.33 -32.60
N SER A 285 16.56 -1.34 -32.48
CA SER A 285 17.83 -1.40 -33.25
C SER A 285 18.41 -2.81 -33.28
N SER A 286 17.95 -3.60 -34.24
CA SER A 286 18.64 -4.76 -34.81
C SER A 286 17.97 -5.01 -36.16
N ARG A 287 18.43 -4.40 -37.25
CA ARG A 287 19.38 -4.95 -38.26
C ARG A 287 18.73 -4.73 -39.65
N PRO A 288 19.44 -4.89 -40.78
CA PRO A 288 20.84 -5.29 -40.97
C PRO A 288 21.79 -4.12 -41.24
#